data_AF-A0A520H940-F1
#
_entry.id   AF-A0A520H940-F1
#
_cell.length_a   1.000
_cell.length_b   1.000
_cell.length_c   1.000
_cell.angle_alpha   90.00
_cell.angle_beta   90.00
_cell.angle_gamma   90.00
#
_symmetry.space_group_name_H-M   'P 1'
#
loop_
_entity.id
_entity.type
_entity.pdbx_description
1 polymer ?
#
loop_
_entity_poly.entity_id
_entity_poly.type
_entity_poly.pdbx_seq_one_letter_code
_entity_poly.pdbx_strand_id
1 'polypeptide(L)'
;AKGEAVTLEVDKLIVSIGRVPNTIGLNAEAVGLALDERGAIVVDDECRTNLPNVWAVGDVVRGPMLAHKAEEEGVAVAERIAGQHGHVNFNTIPWVIYTHPEIAWVGQTEQQLKASGRAYKAGTFPFLANGRARALGDTTGMVKFLADAATDEILGVHMVGPQVSELISEAVVAMEFKASAEDIARICHAHPSLSEATKEAALAVDKRTLNF
;
A
#
# COMPACT_ATOMS: atom_id res chain seq x y z
N ALA A 1 25.33 -11.25 -14.52
CA ALA A 1 26.28 -10.41 -15.28
C ALA A 1 27.70 -10.65 -14.74
N LYS A 2 28.75 -10.63 -15.58
CA LYS A 2 30.13 -11.02 -15.23
C LYS A 2 30.91 -10.00 -14.38
N GLY A 3 30.28 -8.98 -13.79
CA GLY A 3 30.95 -7.98 -12.96
C GLY A 3 31.93 -7.07 -13.69
N GLU A 4 31.94 -7.09 -15.03
CA GLU A 4 32.78 -6.21 -15.86
C GLU A 4 32.24 -4.78 -15.81
N ALA A 5 33.14 -3.79 -15.72
CA ALA A 5 32.77 -2.38 -15.73
C ALA A 5 32.21 -1.97 -17.10
N VAL A 6 31.13 -1.20 -17.09
CA VAL A 6 30.47 -0.69 -18.31
C VAL A 6 30.36 0.83 -18.21
N THR A 7 30.56 1.53 -19.33
CA THR A 7 30.35 2.97 -19.45
C THR A 7 29.05 3.23 -20.21
N LEU A 8 28.21 4.13 -19.69
CA LEU A 8 26.97 4.59 -20.32
C LEU A 8 27.05 6.12 -20.45
N GLU A 9 27.01 6.64 -21.68
CA GLU A 9 27.00 8.07 -21.98
C GLU A 9 25.55 8.57 -22.12
N VAL A 10 25.21 9.64 -21.40
CA VAL A 10 23.87 10.26 -21.38
C VAL A 10 23.99 11.78 -21.22
N ASP A 11 23.01 12.53 -21.74
CA ASP A 11 22.97 13.99 -21.57
C ASP A 11 22.67 14.43 -20.13
N LYS A 12 21.87 13.62 -19.42
CA LYS A 12 21.42 13.85 -18.04
C LYS A 12 21.31 12.53 -17.28
N LEU A 13 21.61 12.59 -15.99
CA LEU A 13 21.47 11.48 -15.05
C LEU A 13 20.53 11.91 -13.91
N ILE A 14 19.51 11.10 -13.64
CA ILE A 14 18.67 11.20 -12.45
C ILE A 14 19.08 10.08 -11.49
N VAL A 15 19.30 10.43 -10.22
CA VAL A 15 19.69 9.47 -9.17
C VAL A 15 18.52 9.32 -8.20
N SER A 16 17.85 8.17 -8.24
CA SER A 16 16.67 7.86 -7.43
C SER A 16 16.92 6.60 -6.58
N ILE A 17 17.88 6.68 -5.66
CA ILE A 17 18.39 5.53 -4.87
C ILE A 17 17.77 5.40 -3.48
N GLY A 18 16.70 6.15 -3.20
CA GLY A 18 16.02 6.18 -1.92
C GLY A 18 15.99 7.57 -1.27
N ARG A 19 15.43 7.61 -0.06
CA ARG A 19 15.31 8.82 0.78
C ARG A 19 15.93 8.53 2.15
N VAL A 20 16.32 9.59 2.84
CA VAL A 20 16.87 9.54 4.20
C VAL A 20 16.10 10.51 5.11
N PRO A 21 15.92 10.19 6.39
CA PRO A 21 15.35 11.12 7.36
C PRO A 21 16.22 12.37 7.48
N ASN A 22 15.60 13.53 7.66
CA ASN A 22 16.30 14.81 7.80
C ASN A 22 16.13 15.37 9.21
N THR A 23 17.21 15.35 10.00
CA THR A 23 17.31 15.92 11.35
C THR A 23 18.35 17.04 11.43
N ILE A 24 18.83 17.54 10.27
CA ILE A 24 19.84 18.60 10.20
C ILE A 24 19.29 19.88 10.82
N GLY A 25 20.06 20.46 11.74
CA GLY A 25 19.69 21.69 12.43
C GLY A 25 18.69 21.51 13.58
N LEU A 26 18.23 20.28 13.87
CA LEU A 26 17.31 20.02 14.98
C LEU A 26 17.99 20.07 16.36
N ASN A 27 19.32 19.91 16.40
CA ASN A 27 20.12 19.84 17.63
C ASN A 27 19.69 18.68 18.57
N ALA A 28 19.35 17.53 17.99
CA ALA A 28 18.85 16.34 18.69
C ALA A 28 19.79 15.86 19.81
N GLU A 29 21.11 15.87 19.56
CA GLU A 29 22.13 15.43 20.52
C GLU A 29 22.12 16.26 21.80
N ALA A 30 21.98 17.59 21.70
CA ALA A 30 22.03 18.48 22.86
C ALA A 30 20.90 18.25 23.87
N VAL A 31 19.77 17.70 23.41
CA VAL A 31 18.61 17.39 24.26
C VAL A 31 18.47 15.88 24.54
N GLY A 32 19.37 15.06 24.01
CA GLY A 32 19.31 13.61 24.16
C GLY A 32 18.14 12.95 23.42
N LEU A 33 17.70 13.53 22.29
CA LEU A 33 16.68 12.90 21.43
C LEU A 33 17.31 11.70 20.69
N ALA A 34 16.72 10.52 20.86
CA ALA A 34 17.24 9.29 20.30
C ALA A 34 17.03 9.21 18.78
N LEU A 35 18.11 8.95 18.05
CA LEU A 35 18.09 8.62 16.63
C LEU A 35 18.55 7.16 16.43
N ASP A 36 18.03 6.48 15.40
CA ASP A 36 18.53 5.17 15.00
C ASP A 36 19.83 5.27 14.17
N GLU A 37 20.42 4.13 13.84
CA GLU A 37 21.63 4.02 13.01
C GLU A 37 21.50 4.61 11.60
N ARG A 38 20.28 4.88 11.14
CA ARG A 38 19.95 5.48 9.83
C ARG A 38 19.57 6.96 9.95
N GLY A 39 19.61 7.53 11.16
CA GLY A 39 19.30 8.93 11.45
C GLY A 39 17.82 9.25 11.64
N ALA A 40 16.95 8.24 11.69
CA ALA A 40 15.52 8.44 11.96
C ALA A 40 15.29 8.70 13.45
N ILE A 41 14.30 9.52 13.80
CA ILE A 41 13.90 9.72 15.19
C ILE A 41 13.24 8.43 15.68
N VAL A 42 13.75 7.89 16.79
CA VAL A 42 13.19 6.69 17.42
C VAL A 42 11.88 7.08 18.10
N VAL A 43 10.81 6.36 17.75
CA VAL A 43 9.50 6.52 18.35
C VAL A 43 8.86 5.18 18.67
N ASP A 44 7.95 5.17 19.65
CA ASP A 44 7.08 4.03 19.94
C ASP A 44 5.91 3.90 18.95
N ASP A 45 4.99 2.96 19.24
CA ASP A 45 3.80 2.71 18.43
C ASP A 45 2.80 3.86 18.38
N GLU A 46 2.88 4.77 19.34
CA GLU A 46 2.06 5.97 19.41
C GLU A 46 2.76 7.22 18.87
N CYS A 47 3.95 7.06 18.28
CA CYS A 47 4.81 8.13 17.74
C CYS A 47 5.42 9.05 18.81
N ARG A 48 5.54 8.59 20.07
CA ARG A 48 6.26 9.28 21.13
C ARG A 48 7.76 9.02 21.02
N THR A 49 8.56 10.07 21.21
CA THR A 49 10.02 9.92 21.33
C THR A 49 10.42 9.48 22.73
N ASN A 50 11.72 9.35 23.00
CA ASN A 50 12.24 9.10 24.34
C ASN A 50 12.12 10.31 25.30
N LEU A 51 11.75 11.50 24.80
CA LEU A 51 11.60 12.72 25.60
C LEU A 51 10.12 13.00 25.91
N PRO A 52 9.78 13.44 27.14
CA PRO A 52 8.40 13.70 27.53
C PRO A 52 7.79 14.82 26.67
N ASN A 53 6.59 14.58 26.14
CA ASN A 53 5.83 15.50 25.29
C ASN A 53 6.55 15.92 23.99
N VAL A 54 7.53 15.14 23.53
CA VAL A 54 8.15 15.29 22.21
C VAL A 54 7.73 14.11 21.32
N TRP A 55 7.20 14.44 20.15
CA TRP A 55 6.62 13.50 19.19
C TRP A 55 7.31 13.66 17.84
N ALA A 56 7.29 12.63 17.00
CA ALA A 56 7.79 12.70 15.62
C ALA A 56 6.93 11.84 14.69
N VAL A 57 6.68 12.32 13.47
CA VAL A 57 5.80 11.70 12.48
C VAL A 57 6.36 11.83 11.06
N GLY A 58 5.83 11.06 10.13
CA GLY A 58 6.14 11.12 8.71
C GLY A 58 7.46 10.46 8.33
N ASP A 59 8.17 11.06 7.38
CA ASP A 59 9.40 10.51 6.79
C ASP A 59 10.60 10.47 7.76
N VAL A 60 10.55 11.21 8.88
CA VAL A 60 11.64 11.25 9.86
C VAL A 60 11.60 10.08 10.85
N VAL A 61 10.54 9.26 10.81
CA VAL A 61 10.37 8.08 11.67
C VAL A 61 10.22 6.80 10.84
N ARG A 62 10.07 5.66 11.51
CA ARG A 62 9.84 4.34 10.89
C ARG A 62 8.58 4.31 10.00
N GLY A 63 8.52 3.30 9.13
CA GLY A 63 7.36 3.02 8.27
C GLY A 63 7.51 3.55 6.83
N PRO A 64 6.46 3.43 6.01
CA PRO A 64 6.45 3.91 4.62
C PRO A 64 6.66 5.43 4.53
N MET A 65 7.58 5.87 3.66
CA MET A 65 7.80 7.30 3.36
C MET A 65 6.79 7.78 2.32
N LEU A 66 5.53 7.91 2.76
CA LEU A 66 4.37 8.29 1.94
C LEU A 66 3.63 9.46 2.60
N ALA A 67 3.08 10.35 1.78
CA ALA A 67 2.39 11.55 2.26
C ALA A 67 1.18 11.21 3.14
N HIS A 68 0.27 10.35 2.68
CA HIS A 68 -0.91 9.94 3.45
C HIS A 68 -0.58 9.20 4.74
N LYS A 69 0.55 8.48 4.81
CA LYS A 69 1.06 7.91 6.07
C LYS A 69 1.43 9.02 7.06
N ALA A 70 2.14 10.05 6.61
CA ALA A 70 2.52 11.18 7.44
C ALA A 70 1.32 12.00 7.92
N GLU A 71 0.30 12.17 7.06
CA GLU A 71 -0.97 12.83 7.41
C GLU A 71 -1.70 12.07 8.52
N GLU A 72 -1.88 10.75 8.39
CA GLU A 72 -2.53 9.91 9.41
C GLU A 72 -1.79 9.90 10.75
N GLU A 73 -0.45 9.78 10.72
CA GLU A 73 0.35 9.91 11.95
C GLU A 73 0.20 11.30 12.60
N GLY A 74 0.14 12.36 11.79
CA GLY A 74 -0.08 13.72 12.26
C GLY A 74 -1.43 13.90 12.96
N VAL A 75 -2.51 13.39 12.37
CA VAL A 75 -3.85 13.38 12.97
C VAL A 75 -3.84 12.59 14.28
N ALA A 76 -3.31 11.36 14.25
CA ALA A 76 -3.28 10.49 15.42
C ALA A 76 -2.48 11.09 16.59
N VAL A 77 -1.34 11.75 16.32
CA VAL A 77 -0.57 12.44 17.35
C VAL A 77 -1.32 13.67 17.89
N ALA A 78 -1.96 14.46 17.03
CA ALA A 78 -2.76 15.60 17.47
C ALA A 78 -3.93 15.18 18.38
N GLU A 79 -4.63 14.09 18.03
CA GLU A 79 -5.68 13.48 18.84
C GLU A 79 -5.16 13.02 20.21
N ARG A 80 -4.00 12.35 20.24
CA ARG A 80 -3.37 11.91 21.50
C ARG A 80 -2.96 13.07 22.40
N ILE A 81 -2.42 14.15 21.82
CA ILE A 81 -2.10 15.38 22.56
C ILE A 81 -3.38 15.97 23.18
N ALA A 82 -4.51 15.86 22.50
CA ALA A 82 -5.82 16.28 23.01
C ALA A 82 -6.48 15.28 23.98
N GLY A 83 -5.82 14.18 24.33
CA GLY A 83 -6.36 13.14 25.23
C GLY A 83 -7.34 12.16 24.56
N GLN A 84 -7.39 12.13 23.23
CA GLN A 84 -8.19 11.21 22.44
C GLN A 84 -7.39 9.95 22.04
N HIS A 85 -8.05 9.01 21.36
CA HIS A 85 -7.45 7.76 20.91
C HIS A 85 -7.08 7.81 19.42
N GLY A 86 -5.91 8.37 19.13
CA GLY A 86 -5.37 8.37 17.77
C GLY A 86 -4.98 6.97 17.29
N HIS A 87 -5.30 6.67 16.02
CA HIS A 87 -5.11 5.35 15.41
C HIS A 87 -4.45 5.47 14.04
N VAL A 88 -3.50 4.57 13.74
CA VAL A 88 -2.96 4.40 12.37
C VAL A 88 -2.76 2.91 12.13
N ASN A 89 -3.30 2.39 11.03
CA ASN A 89 -3.16 0.98 10.65
C ASN A 89 -2.19 0.84 9.47
N PHE A 90 -0.97 0.38 9.73
CA PHE A 90 0.05 0.26 8.67
C PHE A 90 -0.23 -0.89 7.68
N ASN A 91 -1.12 -1.83 8.04
CA ASN A 91 -1.48 -2.94 7.15
C ASN A 91 -2.41 -2.51 6.01
N THR A 92 -3.06 -1.35 6.13
CA THR A 92 -4.06 -0.83 5.20
C THR A 92 -3.60 0.46 4.49
N ILE A 93 -2.34 0.87 4.65
CA ILE A 93 -1.75 1.96 3.87
C ILE A 93 -1.61 1.52 2.41
N PRO A 94 -2.29 2.19 1.45
CA PRO A 94 -2.13 1.88 0.04
C PRO A 94 -0.82 2.44 -0.50
N TRP A 95 -0.32 1.82 -1.55
CA TRP A 95 0.83 2.23 -2.33
C TRP A 95 0.39 2.47 -3.77
N VAL A 96 0.90 3.52 -4.40
CA VAL A 96 0.55 3.88 -5.77
C VAL A 96 1.79 4.31 -6.55
N ILE A 97 1.91 3.85 -7.78
CA ILE A 97 2.89 4.29 -8.78
C ILE A 97 2.12 4.81 -9.99
N TYR A 98 2.26 6.10 -10.27
CA TYR A 98 1.51 6.83 -11.30
C TYR A 98 2.16 6.71 -12.70
N THR A 99 2.59 5.51 -13.07
CA THR A 99 3.04 5.20 -14.43
C THR A 99 1.85 4.95 -15.37
N HIS A 100 2.12 4.62 -16.63
CA HIS A 100 1.12 4.10 -17.54
C HIS A 100 1.50 2.67 -18.01
N PRO A 101 0.76 1.62 -17.61
CA PRO A 101 -0.38 1.65 -16.69
C PRO A 101 0.01 2.05 -15.26
N GLU A 102 -0.97 2.51 -14.48
CA GLU A 102 -0.81 2.75 -13.05
C GLU A 102 -0.63 1.41 -12.31
N ILE A 103 -0.02 1.48 -11.13
CA ILE A 103 0.12 0.33 -10.22
C ILE A 103 -0.36 0.78 -8.85
N ALA A 104 -1.24 0.01 -8.22
CA ALA A 104 -1.69 0.27 -6.85
C ALA A 104 -1.83 -1.03 -6.07
N TRP A 105 -1.50 -1.02 -4.79
CA TRP A 105 -1.74 -2.17 -3.91
C TRP A 105 -1.92 -1.76 -2.45
N VAL A 106 -2.56 -2.63 -1.68
CA VAL A 106 -2.70 -2.53 -0.22
C VAL A 106 -2.52 -3.92 0.38
N GLY A 107 -2.00 -4.00 1.61
CA GLY A 107 -1.79 -5.26 2.31
C GLY A 107 -0.53 -6.02 1.88
N GLN A 108 -0.56 -7.33 2.11
CA GLN A 108 0.60 -8.22 1.95
C GLN A 108 0.76 -8.69 0.50
N THR A 109 2.00 -8.90 0.08
CA THR A 109 2.37 -9.58 -1.18
C THR A 109 2.37 -11.09 -1.00
N GLU A 110 2.29 -11.85 -2.10
CA GLU A 110 2.45 -13.31 -2.04
C GLU A 110 3.80 -13.74 -1.43
N GLN A 111 4.87 -13.00 -1.73
CA GLN A 111 6.20 -13.28 -1.20
C GLN A 111 6.22 -13.13 0.31
N GLN A 112 5.59 -12.09 0.86
CA GLN A 112 5.45 -11.91 2.31
C GLN A 112 4.60 -13.02 2.95
N LEU A 113 3.49 -13.41 2.33
CA LEU A 113 2.63 -14.49 2.82
C LEU A 113 3.36 -15.85 2.81
N LYS A 114 4.09 -16.16 1.74
CA LYS A 114 4.93 -17.36 1.64
C LYS A 114 6.04 -17.36 2.70
N ALA A 115 6.71 -16.21 2.89
CA ALA A 115 7.79 -16.07 3.86
C ALA A 115 7.30 -16.22 5.31
N SER A 116 6.08 -15.78 5.63
CA SER A 116 5.47 -15.93 6.95
C SER A 116 4.79 -17.28 7.17
N GLY A 117 4.70 -18.13 6.13
CA GLY A 117 4.00 -19.40 6.18
C GLY A 117 2.47 -19.28 6.26
N ARG A 118 1.91 -18.10 5.94
CA ARG A 118 0.45 -17.88 5.93
C ARG A 118 -0.16 -18.46 4.67
N ALA A 119 -1.02 -19.47 4.83
CA ALA A 119 -1.75 -20.08 3.72
C ALA A 119 -2.76 -19.09 3.12
N TYR A 120 -2.77 -18.96 1.80
CA TYR A 120 -3.65 -18.03 1.10
C TYR A 120 -4.16 -18.63 -0.22
N LYS A 121 -5.29 -18.09 -0.70
CA LYS A 121 -5.83 -18.29 -2.05
C LYS A 121 -5.61 -17.01 -2.85
N ALA A 122 -5.41 -17.14 -4.16
CA ALA A 122 -5.27 -16.00 -5.06
C ALA A 122 -6.35 -16.03 -6.15
N GLY A 123 -6.95 -14.88 -6.39
CA GLY A 123 -7.86 -14.62 -7.51
C GLY A 123 -7.30 -13.51 -8.39
N THR A 124 -7.45 -13.61 -9.71
CA THR A 124 -6.94 -12.60 -10.65
C THR A 124 -7.91 -12.41 -11.81
N PHE A 125 -8.05 -11.17 -12.25
CA PHE A 125 -8.91 -10.79 -13.37
C PHE A 125 -8.23 -9.74 -14.26
N PRO A 126 -8.08 -9.98 -15.58
CA PRO A 126 -7.44 -9.05 -16.50
C PRO A 126 -8.40 -7.93 -16.94
N PHE A 127 -7.90 -6.71 -17.11
CA PHE A 127 -8.69 -5.61 -17.67
C PHE A 127 -9.10 -5.86 -19.14
N LEU A 128 -8.42 -6.78 -19.84
CA LEU A 128 -8.83 -7.25 -21.17
C LEU A 128 -10.26 -7.80 -21.21
N ALA A 129 -10.72 -8.42 -20.13
CA ALA A 129 -12.05 -8.99 -20.00
C ALA A 129 -13.09 -7.99 -19.46
N ASN A 130 -12.66 -6.82 -19.00
CA ASN A 130 -13.55 -5.80 -18.46
C ASN A 130 -14.21 -4.96 -19.58
N GLY A 131 -15.54 -4.86 -19.57
CA GLY A 131 -16.29 -4.13 -20.59
C GLY A 131 -15.97 -2.63 -20.66
N ARG A 132 -15.75 -1.98 -19.51
CA ARG A 132 -15.39 -0.55 -19.45
C ARG A 132 -13.98 -0.28 -19.97
N ALA A 133 -13.01 -1.12 -19.61
CA ALA A 133 -11.63 -1.04 -20.10
C ALA A 133 -11.56 -1.18 -21.63
N ARG A 134 -12.32 -2.14 -22.19
CA ARG A 134 -12.47 -2.29 -23.64
C ARG A 134 -13.09 -1.05 -24.29
N ALA A 135 -14.13 -0.47 -23.68
CA ALA A 135 -14.76 0.75 -24.18
C ALA A 135 -13.83 1.98 -24.09
N LEU A 136 -12.94 2.02 -23.09
CA LEU A 136 -11.92 3.07 -22.91
C LEU A 136 -10.76 2.93 -23.92
N GLY A 137 -10.56 1.73 -24.48
CA GLY A 137 -9.39 1.41 -25.30
C GLY A 137 -8.11 1.19 -24.48
N ASP A 138 -8.24 0.97 -23.16
CA ASP A 138 -7.13 0.71 -22.26
C ASP A 138 -7.39 -0.58 -21.47
N THR A 139 -6.78 -1.68 -21.94
CA THR A 139 -7.02 -3.04 -21.45
C THR A 139 -5.80 -3.66 -20.78
N THR A 140 -4.73 -2.90 -20.60
CA THR A 140 -3.49 -3.42 -20.03
C THR A 140 -3.66 -3.68 -18.54
N GLY A 141 -3.17 -4.84 -18.08
CA GLY A 141 -3.05 -5.15 -16.66
C GLY A 141 -4.17 -6.01 -16.08
N MET A 142 -4.28 -6.02 -14.76
CA MET A 142 -5.11 -6.94 -13.98
C MET A 142 -5.39 -6.41 -12.57
N VAL A 143 -6.41 -6.99 -11.93
CA VAL A 143 -6.65 -6.92 -10.48
C VAL A 143 -6.42 -8.30 -9.88
N LYS A 144 -5.80 -8.35 -8.71
CA LYS A 144 -5.48 -9.57 -7.99
C LYS A 144 -5.80 -9.45 -6.50
N PHE A 145 -6.54 -10.43 -5.99
CA PHE A 145 -6.87 -10.58 -4.58
C PHE A 145 -6.06 -11.73 -3.98
N LEU A 146 -5.59 -11.53 -2.76
CA LEU A 146 -5.01 -12.54 -1.89
C LEU A 146 -5.90 -12.65 -0.65
N ALA A 147 -6.46 -13.82 -0.40
CA ALA A 147 -7.34 -14.06 0.74
C ALA A 147 -6.82 -15.22 1.59
N ASP A 148 -7.05 -15.18 2.89
CA ASP A 148 -6.71 -16.25 3.81
C ASP A 148 -7.36 -17.56 3.38
N ALA A 149 -6.60 -18.66 3.37
CA ALA A 149 -7.11 -19.93 2.87
C ALA A 149 -8.21 -20.52 3.76
N ALA A 150 -8.23 -20.19 5.06
CA ALA A 150 -9.17 -20.73 6.02
C ALA A 150 -10.36 -19.80 6.27
N THR A 151 -10.12 -18.49 6.39
CA THR A 151 -11.16 -17.51 6.78
C THR A 151 -11.73 -16.70 5.62
N ASP A 152 -11.08 -16.73 4.46
CA ASP A 152 -11.39 -15.88 3.30
C ASP A 152 -11.15 -14.38 3.51
N GLU A 153 -10.60 -13.96 4.67
CA GLU A 153 -10.21 -12.56 4.96
C GLU A 153 -9.23 -12.05 3.90
N ILE A 154 -9.47 -10.85 3.37
CA ILE A 154 -8.58 -10.22 2.40
C ILE A 154 -7.26 -9.84 3.06
N LEU A 155 -6.15 -10.37 2.53
CA LEU A 155 -4.79 -10.16 3.02
C LEU A 155 -4.01 -9.15 2.20
N GLY A 156 -4.41 -8.95 0.95
CA GLY A 156 -3.85 -7.94 0.08
C GLY A 156 -4.52 -7.91 -1.29
N VAL A 157 -4.55 -6.72 -1.88
CA VAL A 157 -5.09 -6.49 -3.22
C VAL A 157 -4.05 -5.74 -4.04
N HIS A 158 -3.80 -6.21 -5.25
CA HIS A 158 -2.75 -5.73 -6.15
C HIS A 158 -3.36 -5.45 -7.50
N MET A 159 -3.09 -4.27 -8.05
CA MET A 159 -3.73 -3.78 -9.26
C MET A 159 -2.69 -3.16 -10.19
N VAL A 160 -2.81 -3.44 -11.48
CA VAL A 160 -2.07 -2.77 -12.55
C VAL A 160 -3.07 -2.47 -13.65
N GLY A 161 -3.21 -1.23 -14.08
CA GLY A 161 -4.17 -0.89 -15.15
C GLY A 161 -4.70 0.53 -15.10
N PRO A 162 -5.80 0.82 -15.81
CA PRO A 162 -6.40 2.16 -15.83
C PRO A 162 -7.02 2.51 -14.47
N GLN A 163 -6.72 3.72 -13.98
CA GLN A 163 -7.35 4.32 -12.79
C GLN A 163 -7.25 3.47 -11.51
N VAL A 164 -6.23 2.62 -11.40
CA VAL A 164 -6.09 1.75 -10.22
C VAL A 164 -5.70 2.52 -8.97
N SER A 165 -5.17 3.75 -9.10
CA SER A 165 -5.00 4.68 -7.97
C SER A 165 -6.32 4.99 -7.26
N GLU A 166 -7.43 5.00 -8.00
CA GLU A 166 -8.77 5.27 -7.46
C GLU A 166 -9.44 3.97 -7.00
N LEU A 167 -9.31 2.88 -7.77
CA LEU A 167 -9.93 1.59 -7.45
C LEU A 167 -9.40 0.99 -6.14
N ILE A 168 -8.14 1.25 -5.78
CA ILE A 168 -7.54 0.70 -4.57
C ILE A 168 -8.26 1.16 -3.28
N SER A 169 -8.97 2.29 -3.33
CA SER A 169 -9.76 2.77 -2.18
C SER A 169 -10.82 1.78 -1.74
N GLU A 170 -11.45 1.03 -2.65
CA GLU A 170 -12.42 -0.02 -2.31
C GLU A 170 -11.75 -1.14 -1.49
N ALA A 171 -10.55 -1.54 -1.89
CA ALA A 171 -9.78 -2.58 -1.22
C ALA A 171 -9.31 -2.13 0.17
N VAL A 172 -8.89 -0.86 0.31
CA VAL A 172 -8.51 -0.27 1.62
C VAL A 172 -9.70 -0.34 2.58
N VAL A 173 -10.88 0.11 2.15
CA VAL A 173 -12.11 0.04 2.97
C VAL A 173 -12.43 -1.41 3.34
N ALA A 174 -12.41 -2.32 2.37
CA ALA A 174 -12.68 -3.73 2.63
C ALA A 174 -11.74 -4.34 3.68
N MET A 175 -10.44 -4.04 3.58
CA MET A 175 -9.44 -4.52 4.54
C MET A 175 -9.56 -3.88 5.93
N GLU A 176 -9.94 -2.60 6.03
CA GLU A 176 -10.22 -1.96 7.34
C GLU A 176 -11.39 -2.61 8.07
N PHE A 177 -12.39 -3.09 7.31
CA PHE A 177 -13.51 -3.87 7.85
C PHE A 177 -13.21 -5.36 8.00
N LYS A 178 -11.98 -5.81 7.68
CA LYS A 178 -11.58 -7.22 7.64
C LYS A 178 -12.54 -8.09 6.80
N ALA A 179 -13.00 -7.53 5.69
CA ALA A 179 -13.92 -8.20 4.79
C ALA A 179 -13.28 -9.44 4.16
N SER A 180 -14.13 -10.39 3.78
CA SER A 180 -13.76 -11.55 2.99
C SER A 180 -13.72 -11.23 1.49
N ALA A 181 -13.05 -12.07 0.70
CA ALA A 181 -13.16 -11.99 -0.76
C ALA A 181 -14.62 -12.24 -1.21
N GLU A 182 -15.36 -13.10 -0.52
CA GLU A 182 -16.78 -13.32 -0.77
C GLU A 182 -17.63 -12.05 -0.63
N ASP A 183 -17.34 -11.17 0.34
CA ASP A 183 -18.06 -9.91 0.52
C ASP A 183 -17.96 -9.03 -0.73
N ILE A 184 -16.74 -8.80 -1.24
CA ILE A 184 -16.51 -8.04 -2.48
C ILE A 184 -17.17 -8.73 -3.68
N ALA A 185 -17.03 -10.05 -3.78
CA ALA A 185 -17.61 -10.84 -4.87
C ALA A 185 -19.15 -10.71 -4.94
N ARG A 186 -19.82 -10.46 -3.81
CA ARG A 186 -21.29 -10.36 -3.71
C ARG A 186 -21.82 -8.93 -3.78
N ILE A 187 -20.99 -7.92 -3.52
CA ILE A 187 -21.36 -6.52 -3.69
C ILE A 187 -21.71 -6.22 -5.16
N CYS A 188 -22.80 -5.49 -5.37
CA CYS A 188 -23.22 -5.04 -6.69
C CYS A 188 -22.28 -3.91 -7.15
N HIS A 189 -21.64 -4.12 -8.30
CA HIS A 189 -20.78 -3.15 -8.96
C HIS A 189 -21.49 -2.62 -10.20
N ALA A 190 -21.39 -1.32 -10.46
CA ALA A 190 -22.05 -0.71 -11.62
C ALA A 190 -21.48 -1.28 -12.93
N HIS A 191 -22.34 -1.45 -13.95
CA HIS A 191 -21.95 -1.95 -15.26
C HIS A 191 -22.25 -0.93 -16.37
N PRO A 192 -21.30 -0.62 -17.29
CA PRO A 192 -19.90 -1.04 -17.26
C PRO A 192 -19.03 -0.11 -16.39
N SER A 193 -18.21 -0.66 -15.49
CA SER A 193 -17.20 0.07 -14.71
C SER A 193 -15.88 -0.71 -14.60
N LEU A 194 -14.76 0.00 -14.36
CA LEU A 194 -13.47 -0.65 -14.12
C LEU A 194 -13.48 -1.45 -12.82
N SER A 195 -14.24 -0.99 -11.81
CA SER A 195 -14.41 -1.68 -10.53
C SER A 195 -15.06 -3.07 -10.67
N GLU A 196 -15.72 -3.41 -11.78
CA GLU A 196 -16.14 -4.82 -11.98
C GLU A 196 -14.96 -5.80 -11.99
N ALA A 197 -13.74 -5.34 -12.31
CA ALA A 197 -12.53 -6.15 -12.21
C ALA A 197 -12.18 -6.52 -10.76
N THR A 198 -12.51 -5.70 -9.76
CA THR A 198 -12.30 -6.04 -8.33
C THR A 198 -13.24 -7.16 -7.92
N LYS A 199 -14.54 -7.02 -8.24
CA LYS A 199 -15.56 -8.07 -8.07
C LYS A 199 -15.16 -9.41 -8.68
N GLU A 200 -14.73 -9.40 -9.95
CA GLU A 200 -14.36 -10.63 -10.64
C GLU A 200 -13.04 -11.23 -10.10
N ALA A 201 -12.05 -10.41 -9.76
CA ALA A 201 -10.84 -10.91 -9.10
C ALA A 201 -11.15 -11.54 -7.73
N ALA A 202 -12.10 -11.00 -6.99
CA ALA A 202 -12.58 -11.60 -5.75
C ALA A 202 -13.34 -12.91 -6.00
N LEU A 203 -14.19 -13.00 -7.03
CA LEU A 203 -14.82 -14.25 -7.48
C LEU A 203 -13.78 -15.32 -7.87
N ALA A 204 -12.66 -14.90 -8.45
CA ALA A 204 -11.57 -15.78 -8.87
C ALA A 204 -10.85 -16.47 -7.69
N VAL A 205 -10.89 -15.88 -6.49
CA VAL A 205 -10.35 -16.52 -5.26
C VAL A 205 -11.03 -17.88 -5.03
N ASP A 206 -12.31 -17.98 -5.39
CA ASP A 206 -13.13 -19.19 -5.31
C ASP A 206 -13.40 -19.84 -6.69
N LYS A 207 -12.56 -19.52 -7.70
CA LYS A 207 -12.58 -20.12 -9.04
C LYS A 207 -13.92 -20.03 -9.78
N ARG A 208 -14.65 -18.93 -9.60
CA ARG A 208 -16.00 -18.74 -10.16
C ARG A 208 -16.22 -17.36 -10.80
N THR A 209 -15.21 -16.84 -11.48
CA THR A 209 -15.33 -15.66 -12.35
C THR A 209 -16.45 -15.84 -13.37
N LEU A 210 -17.19 -14.79 -13.67
CA LEU A 210 -18.29 -14.83 -14.64
C LEU A 210 -17.85 -14.36 -16.04
N ASN A 211 -16.95 -13.36 -16.11
CA ASN A 211 -16.62 -12.69 -17.37
C ASN A 211 -15.11 -12.62 -17.63
N PHE A 212 -14.42 -13.75 -17.85
CA PHE A 212 -12.96 -13.78 -18.08
C PHE A 212 -12.59 -13.86 -19.56
#